data_AF-A0A9D1MRX9-F1
#
_entry.id   AF-A0A9D1MRX9-F1
#
_cell.length_a   1.000
_cell.length_b   1.000
_cell.length_c   1.000
_cell.angle_alpha   90.00
_cell.angle_beta   90.00
_cell.angle_gamma   90.00
#
_symmetry.space_group_name_H-M   'P 1'
#
loop_
_entity.id
_entity.type
_entity.pdbx_description
1 polymer ?
#
loop_
_entity_poly.entity_id
_entity_poly.type
_entity_poly.pdbx_seq_one_letter_code
_entity_poly.pdbx_strand_id
1 'polypeptide(L)'
;MYYTNKVTDHKLGSYTDDSNIASMLGFNIEIEDIEISQDGFAYERGYAPIPREKNYIELRLAEYPSIPDQLDMIYWDKVNGSNIWEDTISRIKQKYPKK
;
A
#
# COMPACT_ATOMS: atom_id res chain seq x y z
N MET A 1 -11.30 -25.30 -23.31
CA MET A 1 -11.44 -25.50 -21.85
C MET A 1 -11.70 -24.13 -21.26
N TYR A 2 -12.85 -23.92 -20.62
CA TYR A 2 -13.21 -22.65 -19.98
C TYR A 2 -12.63 -22.63 -18.58
N TYR A 3 -11.73 -21.69 -18.29
CA TYR A 3 -11.29 -21.45 -16.93
C TYR A 3 -12.39 -20.68 -16.21
N THR A 4 -13.21 -21.38 -15.42
CA THR A 4 -14.06 -20.78 -14.40
C THR A 4 -13.18 -20.36 -13.23
N ASN A 5 -12.47 -19.25 -13.36
CA ASN A 5 -12.06 -18.52 -12.16
C ASN A 5 -13.36 -17.91 -11.62
N LYS A 6 -13.88 -18.48 -10.53
CA LYS A 6 -15.05 -17.95 -9.85
C LYS A 6 -14.82 -16.45 -9.66
N VAL A 7 -15.60 -15.63 -10.36
CA VAL A 7 -15.75 -14.20 -10.12
C VAL A 7 -16.16 -14.09 -8.66
N THR A 8 -15.19 -13.88 -7.78
CA THR A 8 -15.42 -13.74 -6.35
C THR A 8 -15.06 -12.29 -6.05
N ASP A 9 -16.07 -11.53 -5.61
CA ASP A 9 -16.00 -10.12 -5.18
C ASP A 9 -15.70 -9.04 -6.23
N HIS A 10 -16.45 -9.00 -7.36
CA HIS A 10 -16.46 -7.84 -8.29
C HIS A 10 -15.09 -7.38 -8.84
N LYS A 11 -14.04 -8.20 -8.65
CA LYS A 11 -12.65 -7.93 -9.02
C LYS A 11 -12.43 -8.39 -10.45
N LEU A 12 -12.14 -7.44 -11.35
CA LEU A 12 -11.99 -7.69 -12.79
C LEU A 12 -10.57 -8.15 -13.18
N GLY A 13 -9.55 -7.77 -12.39
CA GLY A 13 -8.16 -8.19 -12.61
C GLY A 13 -7.13 -7.17 -12.11
N SER A 14 -5.84 -7.49 -12.25
CA SER A 14 -4.74 -6.53 -12.09
C SER A 14 -4.70 -5.59 -13.29
N TYR A 15 -4.79 -4.29 -13.06
CA TYR A 15 -4.61 -3.31 -14.12
C TYR A 15 -3.12 -3.17 -14.43
N THR A 16 -2.70 -3.70 -15.58
CA THR A 16 -1.41 -3.34 -16.18
C THR A 16 -1.71 -2.21 -17.16
N ASP A 17 -0.95 -1.12 -17.07
CA ASP A 17 -1.10 0.08 -17.89
C ASP A 17 -0.58 -0.18 -19.33
N ASP A 18 -1.18 -1.14 -20.02
CA ASP A 18 -0.88 -1.51 -21.40
C ASP A 18 -1.96 -0.92 -22.31
N SER A 19 -2.00 0.42 -22.39
CA SER A 19 -2.86 1.18 -23.31
C SER A 19 -2.76 0.71 -24.78
N ASN A 20 -1.75 -0.10 -25.10
CA ASN A 20 -1.54 -0.75 -26.40
C ASN A 20 -2.22 -2.12 -26.60
N ILE A 21 -2.59 -2.90 -25.57
CA ILE A 21 -3.09 -4.28 -25.77
C ILE A 21 -4.60 -4.32 -26.09
N ALA A 22 -5.42 -3.56 -25.36
CA ALA A 22 -6.86 -3.52 -25.60
C ALA A 22 -7.20 -2.97 -27.01
N SER A 23 -6.46 -1.93 -27.40
CA SER A 23 -6.54 -1.29 -28.73
C SER A 23 -6.07 -2.22 -29.85
N MET A 24 -5.03 -3.04 -29.63
CA MET A 24 -4.50 -3.99 -30.63
C MET A 24 -5.41 -5.21 -30.88
N LEU A 25 -6.25 -5.59 -29.92
CA LEU A 25 -7.14 -6.76 -30.02
C LEU A 25 -8.54 -6.43 -30.53
N GLY A 26 -8.82 -5.16 -30.85
CA GLY A 26 -10.11 -4.73 -31.42
C GLY A 26 -11.29 -4.81 -30.43
N PHE A 27 -11.00 -4.97 -29.13
CA PHE A 27 -12.03 -4.91 -28.10
C PHE A 27 -12.27 -3.45 -27.73
N ASN A 28 -13.40 -2.91 -28.21
CA ASN A 28 -13.91 -1.62 -27.79
C ASN A 28 -14.62 -1.81 -26.44
N ILE A 29 -13.85 -1.82 -25.35
CA ILE A 29 -14.42 -1.84 -24.00
C ILE A 29 -14.78 -0.38 -23.68
N GLU A 30 -16.06 -0.03 -23.75
CA GLU A 30 -16.55 1.22 -23.19
C GLU A 30 -16.23 1.20 -21.68
N ILE A 31 -15.23 1.99 -21.26
CA ILE A 31 -14.68 2.01 -19.89
C ILE A 31 -15.62 2.78 -18.95
N GLU A 32 -16.93 2.68 -19.15
CA GLU A 32 -17.90 3.49 -18.42
C GLU A 32 -18.19 2.95 -17.02
N ASP A 33 -17.88 1.69 -16.70
CA ASP A 33 -18.30 1.06 -15.43
C ASP A 33 -17.17 0.49 -14.55
N ILE A 34 -15.93 0.98 -14.72
CA ILE A 34 -14.77 0.50 -13.95
C ILE A 34 -14.27 1.60 -13.00
N GLU A 35 -14.06 1.24 -11.74
CA GLU A 35 -13.40 2.06 -10.73
C GLU A 35 -12.03 1.44 -10.36
N ILE A 36 -11.00 2.27 -10.31
CA ILE A 36 -9.65 1.84 -9.93
C ILE A 36 -9.47 2.13 -8.43
N SER A 37 -9.11 1.12 -7.68
CA SER A 37 -8.86 1.22 -6.25
C SER A 37 -7.41 1.63 -5.93
N GLN A 38 -7.16 2.07 -4.70
CA GLN A 38 -5.82 2.51 -4.25
C GLN A 38 -4.75 1.40 -4.25
N ASP A 39 -5.17 0.14 -4.25
CA ASP A 39 -4.32 -1.05 -4.39
C ASP A 39 -4.04 -1.44 -5.86
N GLY A 40 -4.51 -0.65 -6.83
CA GLY A 40 -4.17 -0.80 -8.25
C GLY A 40 -4.99 -1.86 -8.99
N PHE A 41 -6.15 -2.25 -8.44
CA PHE A 41 -7.05 -3.22 -9.07
C PHE A 41 -8.27 -2.51 -9.67
N ALA A 42 -8.81 -3.11 -10.73
CA ALA A 42 -10.05 -2.68 -11.36
C ALA A 42 -11.25 -3.38 -10.72
N TYR A 43 -12.23 -2.60 -10.29
CA TYR A 43 -13.49 -3.05 -9.72
C TYR A 43 -14.65 -2.51 -10.53
N GLU A 44 -15.79 -3.19 -10.47
CA GLU A 44 -17.06 -2.61 -10.90
C GLU A 44 -17.36 -1.35 -10.08
N ARG A 45 -17.80 -0.28 -10.75
CA ARG A 45 -18.11 1.03 -10.14
C ARG A 45 -19.00 0.87 -8.90
N GLY A 46 -18.55 1.35 -7.74
CA GLY A 46 -19.29 1.24 -6.47
C GLY A 46 -19.06 -0.04 -5.67
N TYR A 47 -18.30 -0.99 -6.20
CA TYR A 47 -17.84 -2.19 -5.49
C TYR A 47 -16.36 -2.16 -5.12
N ALA A 48 -15.67 -1.04 -5.41
CA ALA A 48 -14.32 -0.84 -4.94
C ALA A 48 -14.28 -1.00 -3.41
N PRO A 49 -13.38 -1.85 -2.87
CA PRO A 49 -13.31 -2.06 -1.44
C PRO A 49 -12.95 -0.74 -0.76
N ILE A 50 -13.73 -0.34 0.24
CA ILE A 50 -13.41 0.82 1.06
C ILE A 50 -12.04 0.54 1.71
N PRO A 51 -11.03 1.41 1.52
CA PRO A 51 -9.73 1.22 2.13
C PRO A 51 -9.91 1.09 3.64
N ARG A 52 -9.47 -0.02 4.24
CA ARG A 52 -9.54 -0.13 5.69
C ARG A 52 -8.59 0.88 6.32
N GLU A 53 -8.99 1.46 7.43
CA GLU A 53 -8.07 2.26 8.23
C GLU A 53 -6.87 1.41 8.66
N LYS A 54 -5.66 1.93 8.40
CA LYS A 54 -4.42 1.30 8.85
C LYS A 54 -4.36 1.37 10.38
N ASN A 55 -3.96 0.27 11.01
CA ASN A 55 -3.75 0.26 12.46
C ASN A 55 -2.44 1.00 12.82
N TYR A 56 -2.29 1.42 14.08
CA TYR A 56 -1.09 2.08 14.60
C TYR A 56 0.19 1.28 14.30
N ILE A 57 0.12 -0.06 14.26
CA ILE A 57 1.26 -0.91 13.93
C ILE A 57 1.75 -0.64 12.50
N GLU A 58 0.83 -0.60 11.55
CA GLU A 58 1.13 -0.42 10.12
C GLU A 58 1.63 0.99 9.84
N LEU A 59 1.04 1.98 10.50
CA LEU A 59 1.47 3.37 10.41
C LEU A 59 2.89 3.56 10.97
N ARG A 60 3.23 2.92 12.09
CA ARG A 60 4.59 2.97 12.65
C ARG A 60 5.60 2.25 11.76
N LEU A 61 5.26 1.06 11.26
CA LEU A 61 6.14 0.29 10.36
C LEU A 61 6.49 1.06 9.09
N ALA A 62 5.53 1.83 8.55
CA ALA A 62 5.77 2.66 7.37
C ALA A 62 6.69 3.87 7.64
N GLU A 63 6.79 4.34 8.88
CA GLU A 63 7.63 5.49 9.25
C GLU A 63 8.95 5.13 9.92
N TYR A 64 9.10 3.89 10.41
CA TYR A 64 10.36 3.50 11.02
C TYR A 64 11.50 3.56 9.99
N PRO A 65 12.66 4.12 10.38
CA PRO A 65 13.87 4.00 9.57
C PRO A 65 14.21 2.52 9.34
N SER A 66 15.07 2.24 8.36
CA SER A 66 15.51 0.87 8.12
C SER A 66 16.24 0.31 9.36
N ILE A 67 16.28 -1.02 9.54
CA ILE A 67 17.02 -1.64 10.64
C ILE A 67 18.51 -1.24 10.63
N PRO A 68 19.22 -1.21 9.48
CA PRO A 68 20.59 -0.70 9.42
C PRO A 68 20.73 0.74 9.95
N ASP A 69 19.86 1.65 9.52
CA ASP A 69 19.91 3.05 9.98
C ASP A 69 19.64 3.15 11.47
N GLN A 70 18.69 2.38 11.99
CA GLN A 70 18.42 2.35 13.42
C GLN A 70 19.61 1.87 14.24
N LEU A 71 20.33 0.84 13.76
CA LEU A 71 21.53 0.34 14.43
C LEU A 71 22.68 1.36 14.39
N ASP A 72 22.86 2.05 13.27
CA ASP A 72 23.87 3.10 13.12
C ASP A 72 23.56 4.29 14.05
N MET A 73 22.30 4.72 14.12
CA MET A 73 21.85 5.76 15.06
C MET A 73 22.13 5.36 16.52
N ILE A 74 21.83 4.12 16.91
CA ILE A 74 22.11 3.63 18.27
C ILE A 74 23.62 3.65 18.57
N TYR A 75 24.45 3.27 17.60
CA TYR A 75 25.89 3.31 17.75
C TYR A 75 26.39 4.74 17.95
N TRP A 76 25.97 5.67 17.10
CA TRP A 76 26.37 7.08 17.20
C TRP A 76 25.83 7.77 18.44
N ASP A 77 24.61 7.45 18.88
CA ASP A 77 24.06 7.93 20.14
C ASP A 77 24.94 7.55 21.32
N LYS A 78 25.44 6.31 21.33
CA LYS A 78 26.38 5.85 22.36
C LYS A 78 27.74 6.55 22.28
N VAL A 79 28.25 6.81 21.08
CA VAL A 79 29.57 7.46 20.86
C VAL A 79 29.52 8.95 21.21
N ASN A 80 28.45 9.63 20.83
CA ASN A 80 28.32 11.08 20.95
C ASN A 80 27.56 11.53 22.21
N GLY A 81 26.94 10.61 22.94
CA GLY A 81 26.06 10.92 24.07
C GLY A 81 24.76 11.59 23.65
N SER A 82 24.28 11.31 22.43
CA SER A 82 22.99 11.78 21.92
C SER A 82 21.89 10.74 22.11
N ASN A 83 20.66 11.13 21.84
CA ASN A 83 19.44 10.33 22.00
C ASN A 83 18.56 10.36 20.73
N ILE A 84 19.17 10.53 19.56
CA ILE A 84 18.49 10.74 18.27
C ILE A 84 17.59 9.54 17.93
N TRP A 85 18.05 8.32 18.17
CA TRP A 85 17.28 7.10 17.97
C TRP A 85 16.05 7.07 18.87
N GLU A 86 16.23 7.33 20.16
CA GLU A 86 15.14 7.32 21.14
C GLU A 86 14.09 8.38 20.83
N ASP A 87 14.52 9.59 20.47
CA ASP A 87 13.63 10.70 20.09
C ASP A 87 12.86 10.38 18.80
N THR A 88 13.53 9.78 17.83
CA THR A 88 12.90 9.36 16.56
C THR A 88 11.81 8.34 16.80
N ILE A 89 12.10 7.29 17.57
CA ILE A 89 11.14 6.23 17.90
C ILE A 89 9.99 6.80 18.75
N SER A 90 10.29 7.66 19.71
CA SER A 90 9.29 8.29 20.58
C SER A 90 8.33 9.16 19.79
N ARG A 91 8.84 9.99 18.88
CA ARG A 91 8.02 10.81 17.99
C ARG A 91 7.04 9.98 17.14
N ILE A 92 7.51 8.88 16.54
CA ILE A 92 6.66 7.99 15.74
C ILE A 92 5.57 7.33 16.62
N LYS A 93 5.93 6.89 17.83
CA LYS A 93 4.97 6.30 18.77
C LYS A 93 3.95 7.30 19.31
N GLN A 94 4.34 8.55 19.50
CA GLN A 94 3.45 9.66 19.90
C GLN A 94 2.50 10.04 18.77
N LYS A 95 2.99 10.06 17.52
CA LYS A 95 2.17 10.30 16.33
C LYS A 95 1.10 9.23 16.13
N TYR A 96 1.45 7.97 16.41
CA TYR A 96 0.54 6.83 16.30
C TYR A 96 0.42 6.11 17.65
N PRO A 97 -0.34 6.64 18.62
CA PRO A 97 -0.46 6.03 19.94
C PRO A 97 -1.13 4.65 19.87
N LYS A 98 -0.86 3.82 20.89
CA LYS A 98 -1.63 2.58 21.04
C LYS A 98 -3.05 2.98 21.45
N LYS A 99 -4.05 2.41 20.77
CA LYS A 99 -5.45 2.48 21.21
C LYS A 99 -5.64 1.69 22.49
#